data_AF-A0A1Y4FEX6-F1
#
_entry.id   AF-A0A1Y4FEX6-F1
#
_cell.length_a   1.000
_cell.length_b   1.000
_cell.length_c   1.000
_cell.angle_alpha   90.00
_cell.angle_beta   90.00
_cell.angle_gamma   90.00
#
_symmetry.space_group_name_H-M   'P 1'
#
loop_
_entity.id
_entity.type
_entity.pdbx_description
1 polymer ?
#
loop_
_entity_poly.entity_id
_entity_poly.type
_entity_poly.pdbx_seq_one_letter_code
_entity_poly.pdbx_strand_id
1 'polypeptide(L)'
;MKKKVMLAVLTACLMFSAAACSNQANDDTAGETQNTADGEESQETEESTSRLVSVEDVDKYIKIGNYKGLKLDRMMEEITEDQVNAQIESDLVANAEEVTDADAQVQDQDIVNINYVGRKDGKEFDGGSAENYDLTIGSETFIEGFEDGLVGAKKGETRSLNLTFPEEYPTEDLAGQDVVFEVTVNSIKRPGELTEDWVKAHTDYKSVKEYQAAVRSEMEKAATDSALANLRNSAWSAVEEASEVKEYPAEDLQKAKEDYNSLIESYAKQSNMEMEEFLESQGTTQEQLDEQCEQYAQYKVKQNLIVQGIIDKEGLSLTDEAAEKVKTEMLEQYGVDDINTLVEQFGETSVNESVGVVRVCDYIIENADITDKIDDGAGGVLDGDAPEDTEEETTEGTTEE
;
A
#
# COMPACT_ATOMS: atom_id res chain seq x y z
N MET A 1 19.28 -3.64 14.22
CA MET A 1 18.03 -2.96 14.65
C MET A 1 16.85 -3.82 14.24
N LYS A 2 16.03 -4.26 15.20
CA LYS A 2 14.88 -5.16 14.95
C LYS A 2 13.80 -4.35 14.23
N LYS A 3 13.45 -4.74 12.99
CA LYS A 3 12.29 -4.19 12.27
C LYS A 3 11.05 -4.51 13.12
N LYS A 4 10.47 -3.48 13.76
CA LYS A 4 9.18 -3.57 14.42
C LYS A 4 8.14 -3.60 13.31
N VAL A 5 7.73 -4.79 12.90
CA VAL A 5 6.49 -4.95 12.13
C VAL A 5 5.38 -4.80 13.17
N MET A 6 4.78 -3.62 13.25
CA MET A 6 3.49 -3.49 13.92
C MET A 6 2.49 -4.23 13.04
N LEU A 7 1.93 -5.31 13.58
CA LEU A 7 0.83 -6.03 12.97
C LEU A 7 -0.39 -5.09 12.91
N ALA A 8 -0.49 -4.30 11.84
CA ALA A 8 -1.67 -3.52 11.52
C ALA A 8 -2.77 -4.47 11.00
N VAL A 9 -3.33 -5.30 11.88
CA VAL A 9 -4.50 -6.14 11.54
C VAL A 9 -5.82 -5.39 11.78
N LEU A 10 -5.75 -4.11 12.16
CA LEU A 10 -6.92 -3.26 12.41
C LEU A 10 -7.23 -2.24 11.30
N THR A 11 -6.94 -2.59 10.03
CA THR A 11 -7.36 -1.77 8.87
C THR A 11 -7.48 -2.60 7.57
N ALA A 12 -7.82 -3.88 7.67
CA ALA A 12 -8.09 -4.72 6.50
C ALA A 12 -9.53 -4.62 5.96
N CYS A 13 -10.39 -3.78 6.56
CA CYS A 13 -11.76 -3.59 6.10
C CYS A 13 -11.94 -2.25 5.37
N LEU A 14 -11.26 -2.12 4.22
CA LEU A 14 -11.17 -0.94 3.32
C LEU A 14 -9.96 -0.03 3.54
N MET A 15 -8.74 -0.55 3.34
CA MET A 15 -7.73 0.27 2.68
C MET A 15 -7.72 -0.11 1.21
N PHE A 16 -8.48 0.61 0.38
CA PHE A 16 -8.23 0.66 -1.06
C PHE A 16 -6.90 1.41 -1.28
N SER A 17 -5.78 0.80 -0.95
CA SER A 17 -4.46 1.32 -1.32
C SER A 17 -4.05 0.68 -2.63
N ALA A 18 -4.04 1.46 -3.71
CA ALA A 18 -3.32 1.14 -4.93
C ALA A 18 -1.82 1.17 -4.60
N ALA A 19 -1.27 0.04 -4.16
CA ALA A 19 0.16 -0.12 -3.95
C ALA A 19 0.62 -1.44 -4.61
N ALA A 20 1.14 -1.27 -5.82
CA ALA A 20 2.09 -2.12 -6.55
C ALA A 20 2.27 -3.57 -6.06
N CYS A 21 1.51 -4.50 -6.64
CA CYS A 21 1.91 -5.91 -6.67
C CYS A 21 3.03 -6.07 -7.70
N SER A 22 4.29 -6.12 -7.25
CA SER A 22 5.43 -6.51 -8.06
C SER A 22 5.27 -7.96 -8.52
N ASN A 23 5.22 -8.13 -9.83
CA ASN A 23 5.07 -9.39 -10.55
C ASN A 23 6.25 -10.34 -10.27
N GLN A 24 5.99 -11.54 -9.73
CA GLN A 24 6.94 -12.64 -9.82
C GLN A 24 6.21 -13.97 -10.04
N ALA A 25 6.24 -14.42 -11.29
CA ALA A 25 5.73 -15.70 -11.75
C ALA A 25 6.63 -16.89 -11.35
N ASN A 26 5.98 -18.03 -11.08
CA ASN A 26 6.37 -19.44 -11.33
C ASN A 26 5.67 -20.36 -10.31
N ASP A 27 5.24 -21.58 -10.57
CA ASP A 27 5.12 -22.45 -11.75
C ASP A 27 4.24 -23.64 -11.27
N ASP A 28 3.54 -24.28 -12.21
CA ASP A 28 2.54 -25.32 -12.02
C ASP A 28 3.04 -26.57 -11.30
N THR A 29 2.16 -27.22 -10.52
CA THR A 29 2.07 -28.69 -10.53
C THR A 29 0.63 -29.13 -10.21
N ALA A 30 -0.11 -29.44 -11.28
CA ALA A 30 -1.38 -30.14 -11.24
C ALA A 30 -1.22 -31.60 -10.78
N GLY A 31 -2.12 -32.04 -9.90
CA GLY A 31 -2.31 -33.44 -9.54
C GLY A 31 -3.77 -33.84 -9.75
N GLU A 32 -4.05 -34.55 -10.86
CA GLU A 32 -5.34 -35.19 -11.13
C GLU A 32 -5.73 -36.20 -10.03
N THR A 33 -7.01 -36.23 -9.63
CA THR A 33 -7.66 -37.51 -9.33
C THR A 33 -9.15 -37.48 -9.69
N GLN A 34 -9.58 -38.61 -10.26
CA GLN A 34 -10.79 -38.83 -11.03
C GLN A 34 -12.12 -38.76 -10.27
N ASN A 35 -13.05 -38.09 -10.93
CA ASN A 35 -14.49 -38.32 -11.13
C ASN A 35 -15.07 -39.69 -10.71
N THR A 36 -16.20 -39.66 -9.99
CA THR A 36 -17.34 -40.58 -10.18
C THR A 36 -18.65 -39.83 -9.98
N ALA A 37 -19.48 -39.85 -11.02
CA ALA A 37 -20.84 -39.32 -11.10
C ALA A 37 -21.86 -40.13 -10.30
N ASP A 38 -22.92 -39.48 -9.80
CA ASP A 38 -24.27 -39.49 -10.39
C ASP A 38 -25.33 -39.21 -9.30
N GLY A 39 -26.37 -38.44 -9.65
CA GLY A 39 -27.49 -38.17 -8.76
C GLY A 39 -28.19 -36.83 -9.01
N GLU A 40 -29.00 -36.77 -10.08
CA GLU A 40 -30.01 -35.74 -10.28
C GLU A 40 -31.02 -35.73 -9.10
N GLU A 41 -31.13 -34.61 -8.41
CA GLU A 41 -32.40 -34.20 -7.80
C GLU A 41 -32.58 -32.69 -7.98
N SER A 42 -33.58 -32.33 -8.77
CA SER A 42 -34.05 -30.97 -9.00
C SER A 42 -34.58 -30.38 -7.70
N GLN A 43 -33.84 -29.43 -7.12
CA GLN A 43 -34.33 -28.53 -6.07
C GLN A 43 -34.63 -27.16 -6.65
N GLU A 44 -35.81 -26.68 -6.29
CA GLU A 44 -36.33 -25.34 -6.55
C GLU A 44 -35.27 -24.29 -6.20
N THR A 45 -35.16 -23.28 -7.06
CA THR A 45 -34.38 -22.06 -6.83
C THR A 45 -34.97 -21.31 -5.62
N GLU A 46 -34.52 -21.68 -4.42
CA GLU A 46 -34.41 -20.70 -3.35
C GLU A 46 -33.24 -19.79 -3.77
N GLU A 47 -33.53 -18.51 -3.99
CA GLU A 47 -32.49 -17.49 -3.99
C GLU A 47 -31.78 -17.60 -2.64
N SER A 48 -30.65 -18.30 -2.61
CA SER A 48 -29.69 -18.23 -1.53
C SER A 48 -29.16 -16.80 -1.53
N THR A 49 -29.92 -15.88 -0.94
CA THR A 49 -29.45 -14.52 -0.69
C THR A 49 -28.34 -14.67 0.33
N SER A 50 -27.09 -14.53 -0.12
CA SER A 50 -25.88 -14.55 0.68
C SER A 50 -25.84 -13.32 1.61
N ARG A 51 -26.71 -13.32 2.63
CA ARG A 51 -26.78 -12.27 3.64
C ARG A 51 -25.45 -12.21 4.41
N LEU A 52 -25.01 -11.01 4.73
CA LEU A 52 -23.73 -10.75 5.42
C LEU A 52 -23.83 -10.79 6.95
N VAL A 53 -25.05 -10.90 7.49
CA VAL A 53 -25.35 -10.97 8.92
C VAL A 53 -26.37 -12.05 9.20
N SER A 54 -26.35 -12.63 10.41
CA SER A 54 -27.28 -13.70 10.79
C SER A 54 -28.71 -13.23 11.08
N VAL A 55 -28.94 -11.91 11.11
CA VAL A 55 -30.22 -11.30 11.47
C VAL A 55 -31.04 -10.84 10.25
N GLU A 56 -32.34 -11.13 10.29
CA GLU A 56 -33.30 -10.70 9.24
C GLU A 56 -33.67 -9.21 9.35
N ASP A 57 -33.86 -8.72 10.57
CA ASP A 57 -34.33 -7.34 10.83
C ASP A 57 -33.18 -6.48 11.35
N VAL A 58 -32.37 -5.99 10.41
CA VAL A 58 -31.16 -5.18 10.65
C VAL A 58 -31.48 -3.91 11.44
N ASP A 59 -32.67 -3.31 11.22
CA ASP A 59 -33.11 -2.08 11.90
C ASP A 59 -33.25 -2.24 13.42
N LYS A 60 -33.34 -3.47 13.95
CA LYS A 60 -33.30 -3.71 15.40
C LYS A 60 -31.92 -3.50 16.01
N TYR A 61 -30.87 -3.75 15.24
CA TYR A 61 -29.48 -3.79 15.71
C TYR A 61 -28.70 -2.53 15.39
N ILE A 62 -29.06 -1.83 14.32
CA ILE A 62 -28.39 -0.59 13.92
C ILE A 62 -29.40 0.47 13.49
N LYS A 63 -29.04 1.73 13.66
CA LYS A 63 -29.65 2.86 12.99
C LYS A 63 -28.66 3.38 11.97
N ILE A 64 -28.90 3.08 10.70
CA ILE A 64 -28.03 3.52 9.61
C ILE A 64 -28.18 5.03 9.43
N GLY A 65 -27.04 5.71 9.31
CA GLY A 65 -26.93 7.14 9.05
C GLY A 65 -27.51 7.55 7.71
N ASN A 66 -27.46 8.84 7.39
CA ASN A 66 -27.80 9.28 6.05
C ASN A 66 -26.73 8.80 5.05
N TYR A 67 -27.15 8.19 3.95
CA TYR A 67 -26.27 7.65 2.91
C TYR A 67 -26.64 8.10 1.50
N LYS A 68 -27.61 9.02 1.36
CA LYS A 68 -27.99 9.65 0.09
C LYS A 68 -27.83 11.16 0.18
N GLY A 69 -27.45 11.79 -0.92
CA GLY A 69 -27.21 13.24 -0.98
C GLY A 69 -26.04 13.67 -0.09
N LEU A 70 -25.06 12.79 0.13
CA LEU A 70 -23.81 13.15 0.79
C LEU A 70 -23.04 14.13 -0.08
N LYS A 71 -22.39 15.11 0.54
CA LYS A 71 -21.48 16.01 -0.18
C LYS A 71 -20.09 15.42 -0.08
N LEU A 72 -19.55 14.97 -1.20
CA LEU A 72 -18.24 14.32 -1.25
C LEU A 72 -17.35 15.08 -2.22
N ASP A 73 -16.07 15.20 -1.86
CA ASP A 73 -15.06 15.77 -2.75
C ASP A 73 -14.28 14.63 -3.41
N ARG A 74 -14.10 14.70 -4.73
CA ARG A 74 -13.22 13.80 -5.47
C ARG A 74 -11.95 14.57 -5.84
N MET A 75 -10.85 14.19 -5.20
CA MET A 75 -9.53 14.75 -5.46
C MET A 75 -8.95 14.07 -6.70
N MET A 76 -8.76 14.84 -7.76
CA MET A 76 -8.18 14.43 -9.03
C MET A 76 -6.75 14.94 -9.12
N GLU A 77 -5.82 14.11 -9.54
CA GLU A 77 -4.45 14.51 -9.84
C GLU A 77 -4.33 14.82 -11.34
N GLU A 78 -3.74 15.97 -11.68
CA GLU A 78 -3.39 16.29 -13.06
C GLU A 78 -1.98 15.77 -13.38
N ILE A 79 -1.87 14.81 -14.30
CA ILE A 79 -0.58 14.26 -14.72
C ILE A 79 0.14 15.26 -15.62
N THR A 80 1.23 15.82 -15.12
CA THR A 80 2.07 16.78 -15.86
C THR A 80 3.01 16.11 -16.86
N GLU A 81 3.57 16.87 -17.80
CA GLU A 81 4.63 16.34 -18.69
C GLU A 81 5.89 15.95 -17.93
N ASP A 82 6.24 16.68 -16.86
CA ASP A 82 7.42 16.40 -16.05
C ASP A 82 7.29 15.07 -15.29
N GLN A 83 6.10 14.76 -14.75
CA GLN A 83 5.84 13.46 -14.14
C GLN A 83 5.95 12.30 -15.13
N VAL A 84 5.46 12.47 -16.37
CA VAL A 84 5.60 11.46 -17.42
C VAL A 84 7.06 11.26 -17.80
N ASN A 85 7.84 12.34 -17.92
CA ASN A 85 9.26 12.24 -18.23
C ASN A 85 10.02 11.55 -17.09
N ALA A 86 9.72 11.89 -15.83
CA ALA A 86 10.32 11.25 -14.66
C ALA A 86 10.01 9.74 -14.59
N GLN A 87 8.78 9.33 -14.91
CA GLN A 87 8.43 7.91 -14.99
C GLN A 87 9.23 7.20 -16.08
N ILE A 88 9.40 7.82 -17.25
CA ILE A 88 10.21 7.24 -18.33
C ILE A 88 11.68 7.17 -17.94
N GLU A 89 12.22 8.19 -17.27
CA GLU A 89 13.58 8.16 -16.73
C GLU A 89 13.77 7.00 -15.76
N SER A 90 12.80 6.75 -14.87
CA SER A 90 12.79 5.58 -14.00
C SER A 90 12.80 4.27 -14.80
N ASP A 91 12.03 4.17 -15.88
CA ASP A 91 12.02 2.98 -16.74
C ASP A 91 13.35 2.77 -17.47
N LEU A 92 14.03 3.86 -17.89
CA LEU A 92 15.38 3.80 -18.47
C LEU A 92 16.41 3.28 -17.45
N VAL A 93 16.34 3.76 -16.21
CA VAL A 93 17.19 3.33 -15.10
C VAL A 93 16.93 1.86 -14.75
N ALA A 94 15.67 1.43 -14.69
CA ALA A 94 15.30 0.03 -14.44
C ALA A 94 15.84 -0.93 -15.52
N ASN A 95 16.02 -0.44 -16.76
CA ASN A 95 16.58 -1.18 -17.88
C ASN A 95 18.05 -0.83 -18.17
N ALA A 96 18.79 -0.30 -17.19
CA ALA A 96 20.21 0.02 -17.37
C ALA A 96 21.05 -1.23 -17.67
N GLU A 97 21.91 -1.14 -18.68
CA GLU A 97 22.76 -2.24 -19.13
C GLU A 97 24.19 -2.12 -18.58
N GLU A 98 24.86 -3.25 -18.33
CA GLU A 98 26.26 -3.22 -17.88
C GLU A 98 27.18 -2.63 -18.97
N VAL A 99 27.97 -1.63 -18.58
CA VAL A 99 28.97 -1.03 -19.44
C VAL A 99 30.20 -1.93 -19.48
N THR A 100 30.45 -2.53 -20.65
CA THR A 100 31.53 -3.52 -20.83
C THR A 100 32.88 -2.92 -21.21
N ASP A 101 32.93 -1.63 -21.55
CA ASP A 101 34.17 -0.94 -21.85
C ASP A 101 35.00 -0.76 -20.57
N ALA A 102 36.22 -1.31 -20.58
CA ALA A 102 37.14 -1.23 -19.45
C ALA A 102 37.63 0.20 -19.16
N ASP A 103 37.55 1.09 -20.15
CA ASP A 103 37.90 2.50 -19.99
C ASP A 103 36.70 3.39 -19.63
N ALA A 104 35.50 2.81 -19.52
CA ALA A 104 34.31 3.54 -19.10
C ALA A 104 34.50 4.15 -17.72
N GLN A 105 34.07 5.40 -17.62
CA GLN A 105 34.07 6.16 -16.39
C GLN A 105 32.63 6.32 -15.90
N VAL A 106 32.46 6.32 -14.59
CA VAL A 106 31.21 6.64 -13.90
C VAL A 106 30.75 8.03 -14.31
N GLN A 107 29.47 8.15 -14.64
CA GLN A 107 28.77 9.36 -15.03
C GLN A 107 27.53 9.55 -14.15
N ASP A 108 26.94 10.74 -14.26
CA ASP A 108 25.62 10.98 -13.67
C ASP A 108 24.58 9.98 -14.22
N GLN A 109 23.61 9.58 -13.40
CA GLN A 109 22.59 8.55 -13.69
C GLN A 109 23.10 7.12 -13.89
N ASP A 110 24.41 6.85 -13.81
CA ASP A 110 24.91 5.48 -13.78
C ASP A 110 24.47 4.77 -12.50
N ILE A 111 24.14 3.48 -12.60
CA ILE A 111 24.02 2.60 -11.45
C ILE A 111 25.37 1.93 -11.24
N VAL A 112 26.05 2.27 -10.16
CA VAL A 112 27.35 1.69 -9.80
C VAL A 112 27.18 0.67 -8.69
N ASN A 113 27.68 -0.54 -8.91
CA ASN A 113 27.81 -1.51 -7.83
C ASN A 113 29.09 -1.18 -7.06
N ILE A 114 28.98 -0.92 -5.76
CA ILE A 114 30.10 -0.47 -4.93
C ILE A 114 30.29 -1.33 -3.68
N ASN A 115 31.53 -1.38 -3.22
CA ASN A 115 31.89 -1.74 -1.85
C ASN A 115 32.42 -0.48 -1.17
N TYR A 116 31.95 -0.15 0.02
CA TYR A 116 32.47 0.99 0.75
C TYR A 116 32.73 0.68 2.22
N VAL A 117 33.72 1.36 2.77
CA VAL A 117 34.08 1.32 4.20
C VAL A 117 34.27 2.74 4.71
N GLY A 118 33.39 3.15 5.62
CA GLY A 118 33.41 4.45 6.28
C GLY A 118 34.23 4.42 7.56
N ARG A 119 35.08 5.42 7.76
CA ARG A 119 35.92 5.58 8.95
C ARG A 119 35.78 6.98 9.54
N LYS A 120 35.58 7.06 10.86
CA LYS A 120 35.72 8.28 11.66
C LYS A 120 36.97 8.16 12.52
N ASP A 121 37.87 9.15 12.48
CA ASP A 121 39.15 9.13 13.22
C ASP A 121 39.96 7.83 12.99
N GLY A 122 39.89 7.28 11.78
CA GLY A 122 40.55 6.02 11.39
C GLY A 122 39.87 4.72 11.85
N LYS A 123 38.75 4.80 12.60
CA LYS A 123 37.97 3.64 13.04
C LYS A 123 36.69 3.51 12.22
N GLU A 124 36.36 2.29 11.84
CA GLU A 124 35.07 1.98 11.23
C GLU A 124 33.93 2.24 12.22
N PHE A 125 32.79 2.68 11.70
CA PHE A 125 31.59 2.91 12.48
C PHE A 125 30.43 2.06 11.95
N ASP A 126 29.47 1.76 12.83
CA ASP A 126 28.32 0.93 12.48
C ASP A 126 27.44 1.60 11.42
N GLY A 127 26.99 0.83 10.44
CA GLY A 127 26.26 1.35 9.26
C GLY A 127 27.14 2.10 8.24
N GLY A 128 28.45 2.23 8.48
CA GLY A 128 29.38 2.92 7.57
C GLY A 128 29.96 2.06 6.45
N SER A 129 29.62 0.77 6.37
CA SER A 129 30.22 -0.16 5.40
C SER A 129 29.19 -1.07 4.76
N ALA A 130 29.32 -1.33 3.46
CA ALA A 130 28.53 -2.32 2.74
C ALA A 130 29.32 -2.94 1.58
N GLU A 131 28.90 -4.12 1.15
CA GLU A 131 29.41 -4.80 -0.05
C GLU A 131 28.28 -5.01 -1.06
N ASN A 132 28.63 -4.94 -2.34
CA ASN A 132 27.75 -5.13 -3.49
C ASN A 132 26.49 -4.24 -3.45
N TYR A 133 26.63 -3.00 -2.99
CA TYR A 133 25.54 -2.04 -2.95
C TYR A 133 25.38 -1.37 -4.32
N ASP A 134 24.18 -1.41 -4.91
CA ASP A 134 23.87 -0.68 -6.13
C ASP A 134 23.46 0.76 -5.77
N LEU A 135 24.24 1.73 -6.24
CA LEU A 135 24.02 3.16 -6.03
C LEU A 135 23.79 3.85 -7.37
N THR A 136 22.68 4.57 -7.49
CA THR A 136 22.44 5.47 -8.63
C THR A 136 23.14 6.81 -8.35
N ILE A 137 24.03 7.23 -9.25
CA ILE A 137 24.71 8.52 -9.16
C ILE A 137 23.73 9.66 -9.47
N GLY A 138 23.66 10.65 -8.58
CA GLY A 138 22.71 11.76 -8.65
C GLY A 138 21.39 11.48 -7.91
N SER A 139 21.31 10.41 -7.11
CA SER A 139 20.10 10.04 -6.37
C SER A 139 19.93 10.79 -5.04
N GLU A 140 21.01 11.43 -4.55
CA GLU A 140 21.06 12.12 -3.26
C GLU A 140 20.72 11.20 -2.07
N THR A 141 20.89 9.88 -2.24
CA THR A 141 20.62 8.89 -1.19
C THR A 141 21.76 8.79 -0.18
N PHE A 142 22.97 9.22 -0.57
CA PHE A 142 24.13 9.34 0.29
C PHE A 142 24.40 10.79 0.69
N ILE A 143 25.28 10.97 1.68
CA ILE A 143 25.70 12.31 2.12
C ILE A 143 26.32 13.10 0.96
N GLU A 144 26.14 14.41 1.00
CA GLU A 144 26.66 15.33 -0.02
C GLU A 144 28.14 15.07 -0.33
N GLY A 145 28.48 15.06 -1.63
CA GLY A 145 29.83 14.80 -2.12
C GLY A 145 30.22 13.31 -2.21
N PHE A 146 29.45 12.38 -1.66
CA PHE A 146 29.72 10.94 -1.82
C PHE A 146 29.60 10.51 -3.28
N GLU A 147 28.46 10.80 -3.90
CA GLU A 147 28.16 10.40 -5.28
C GLU A 147 29.06 11.14 -6.29
N ASP A 148 29.22 12.46 -6.13
CA ASP A 148 30.14 13.29 -6.94
C ASP A 148 31.58 12.79 -6.89
N GLY A 149 32.02 12.28 -5.73
CA GLY A 149 33.34 11.72 -5.53
C GLY A 149 33.62 10.48 -6.39
N LEU A 150 32.58 9.78 -6.84
CA LEU A 150 32.68 8.60 -7.70
C LEU A 150 32.67 8.94 -9.19
N VAL A 151 32.15 10.11 -9.57
CA VAL A 151 32.13 10.54 -10.98
C VAL A 151 33.54 10.53 -11.58
N GLY A 152 33.69 9.91 -12.74
CA GLY A 152 34.97 9.73 -13.41
C GLY A 152 35.75 8.47 -12.98
N ALA A 153 35.31 7.73 -11.95
CA ALA A 153 35.97 6.49 -11.52
C ALA A 153 35.79 5.38 -12.55
N LYS A 154 36.75 4.47 -12.64
CA LYS A 154 36.64 3.28 -13.51
C LYS A 154 36.23 2.05 -12.71
N LYS A 155 35.73 1.03 -13.43
CA LYS A 155 35.53 -0.31 -12.88
C LYS A 155 36.84 -0.83 -12.24
N GLY A 156 36.75 -1.27 -10.99
CA GLY A 156 37.85 -1.74 -10.16
C GLY A 156 38.65 -0.64 -9.46
N GLU A 157 38.33 0.64 -9.66
CA GLU A 157 39.01 1.75 -8.99
C GLU A 157 38.50 1.91 -7.55
N THR A 158 39.43 2.11 -6.62
CA THR A 158 39.13 2.48 -5.23
C THR A 158 39.44 3.96 -5.03
N ARG A 159 38.48 4.72 -4.50
CA ARG A 159 38.62 6.13 -4.15
C ARG A 159 38.48 6.34 -2.65
N SER A 160 39.21 7.31 -2.13
CA SER A 160 39.09 7.79 -0.76
C SER A 160 38.39 9.14 -0.79
N LEU A 161 37.16 9.18 -0.26
CA LEU A 161 36.31 10.36 -0.21
C LEU A 161 36.37 10.94 1.19
N ASN A 162 36.76 12.21 1.30
CA ASN A 162 36.77 12.94 2.57
C ASN A 162 35.50 13.78 2.62
N LEU A 163 34.57 13.41 3.50
CA LEU A 163 33.22 13.95 3.57
C LEU A 163 32.90 14.38 4.99
N THR A 164 31.89 15.22 5.14
CA THR A 164 31.39 15.67 6.45
C THR A 164 29.91 15.34 6.53
N PHE A 165 29.49 14.69 7.60
CA PHE A 165 28.06 14.47 7.84
C PHE A 165 27.35 15.80 8.12
N PRO A 166 26.08 15.96 7.71
CA PRO A 166 25.29 17.12 8.07
C PRO A 166 25.20 17.33 9.58
N GLU A 167 25.06 18.58 10.02
CA GLU A 167 24.89 18.93 11.44
C GLU A 167 23.62 18.31 12.05
N GLU A 168 22.60 18.05 11.21
CA GLU A 168 21.29 17.51 11.62
C GLU A 168 21.19 15.98 11.48
N TYR A 169 22.33 15.28 11.34
CA TYR A 169 22.31 13.84 11.14
C TYR A 169 21.76 13.10 12.39
N PRO A 170 20.83 12.12 12.24
CA PRO A 170 20.13 11.50 13.37
C PRO A 170 21.03 10.82 14.41
N THR A 171 22.22 10.39 14.00
CA THR A 171 23.22 9.82 14.89
C THR A 171 24.11 10.93 15.45
N GLU A 172 23.90 11.32 16.71
CA GLU A 172 24.67 12.39 17.39
C GLU A 172 26.19 12.21 17.28
N ASP A 173 26.67 10.97 17.31
CA ASP A 173 28.10 10.65 17.18
C ASP A 173 28.67 10.89 15.78
N LEU A 174 27.83 11.06 14.76
CA LEU A 174 28.24 11.30 13.37
C LEU A 174 27.88 12.72 12.90
N ALA A 175 26.90 13.39 13.50
CA ALA A 175 26.49 14.75 13.15
C ALA A 175 27.67 15.75 13.13
N GLY A 176 27.83 16.45 12.00
CA GLY A 176 28.89 17.43 11.78
C GLY A 176 30.32 16.85 11.77
N GLN A 177 30.48 15.52 11.75
CA GLN A 177 31.79 14.89 11.85
C GLN A 177 32.42 14.65 10.48
N ASP A 178 33.73 14.89 10.40
CA ASP A 178 34.54 14.51 9.26
C ASP A 178 34.79 13.00 9.23
N VAL A 179 34.58 12.40 8.07
CA VAL A 179 34.75 10.98 7.83
C VAL A 179 35.45 10.72 6.50
N VAL A 180 36.05 9.54 6.40
CA VAL A 180 36.67 9.06 5.17
C VAL A 180 35.96 7.79 4.72
N PHE A 181 35.46 7.79 3.49
CA PHE A 181 34.94 6.59 2.85
C PHE A 181 35.93 6.07 1.82
N GLU A 182 36.34 4.81 1.98
CA GLU A 182 37.05 4.07 0.94
C GLU A 182 36.02 3.31 0.11
N VAL A 183 35.82 3.73 -1.15
CA VAL A 183 34.78 3.21 -2.03
C VAL A 183 35.43 2.55 -3.24
N THR A 184 35.06 1.31 -3.53
CA THR A 184 35.51 0.55 -4.71
C THR A 184 34.35 0.35 -5.67
N VAL A 185 34.53 0.71 -6.94
CA VAL A 185 33.54 0.49 -8.00
C VAL A 185 33.70 -0.91 -8.57
N ASN A 186 32.72 -1.78 -8.40
CA ASN A 186 32.74 -3.16 -8.88
C ASN A 186 32.22 -3.29 -10.32
N SER A 187 31.15 -2.56 -10.67
CA SER A 187 30.59 -2.50 -12.02
C SER A 187 29.85 -1.18 -12.24
N ILE A 188 29.60 -0.88 -13.51
CA ILE A 188 28.86 0.30 -13.95
C ILE A 188 27.76 -0.21 -14.86
N LYS A 189 26.49 0.12 -14.56
CA LYS A 189 25.38 0.00 -15.49
C LYS A 189 24.92 1.39 -15.89
N ARG A 190 24.52 1.56 -17.14
CA ARG A 190 24.12 2.85 -17.70
C ARG A 190 22.71 2.78 -18.28
N PRO A 191 21.80 3.69 -17.89
CA PRO A 191 20.50 3.79 -18.55
C PRO A 191 20.68 4.11 -20.03
N GLY A 192 19.80 3.55 -20.87
CA GLY A 192 19.72 3.93 -22.28
C GLY A 192 19.16 5.34 -22.45
N GLU A 193 19.29 5.90 -23.65
CA GLU A 193 18.53 7.09 -24.02
C GLU A 193 17.15 6.70 -24.56
N LEU A 194 16.13 7.49 -24.23
CA LEU A 194 14.80 7.36 -24.82
C LEU A 194 14.87 7.59 -26.34
N THR A 195 14.89 6.49 -27.07
CA THR A 195 14.96 6.47 -28.53
C THR A 195 13.97 5.46 -29.09
N GLU A 196 13.66 5.57 -30.37
CA GLU A 196 12.82 4.60 -31.10
C GLU A 196 13.34 3.17 -31.00
N ASP A 197 14.67 3.00 -30.94
CA ASP A 197 15.29 1.69 -30.83
C ASP A 197 15.21 1.15 -29.40
N TRP A 198 15.39 2.01 -28.39
CA TRP A 198 15.18 1.64 -27.00
C TRP A 198 13.72 1.20 -26.77
N VAL A 199 12.74 1.97 -27.24
CA VAL A 199 11.31 1.67 -27.09
C VAL A 199 10.97 0.31 -27.71
N LYS A 200 11.44 0.01 -28.92
CA LYS A 200 11.19 -1.28 -29.58
C LYS A 200 11.88 -2.45 -28.91
N ALA A 201 12.98 -2.21 -28.20
CA ALA A 201 13.74 -3.25 -27.52
C ALA A 201 13.16 -3.61 -26.14
N HIS A 202 12.51 -2.65 -25.47
CA HIS A 202 12.09 -2.80 -24.06
C HIS A 202 10.57 -2.73 -23.85
N THR A 203 9.79 -2.37 -24.88
CA THR A 203 8.34 -2.19 -24.77
C THR A 203 7.61 -2.77 -25.99
N ASP A 204 6.28 -2.87 -25.90
CA ASP A 204 5.43 -3.27 -27.03
C ASP A 204 5.11 -2.13 -28.01
N TYR A 205 5.61 -0.92 -27.74
CA TYR A 205 5.35 0.27 -28.55
C TYR A 205 6.36 0.42 -29.69
N LYS A 206 5.96 1.14 -30.75
CA LYS A 206 6.80 1.29 -31.95
C LYS A 206 7.52 2.63 -32.03
N SER A 207 7.10 3.60 -31.21
CA SER A 207 7.68 4.94 -31.18
C SER A 207 7.68 5.56 -29.81
N VAL A 208 8.59 6.52 -29.61
CA VAL A 208 8.68 7.31 -28.37
C VAL A 208 7.35 7.97 -28.04
N LYS A 209 6.64 8.49 -29.06
CA LYS A 209 5.34 9.13 -28.87
C LYS A 209 4.26 8.15 -28.39
N GLU A 210 4.23 6.94 -28.94
CA GLU A 210 3.27 5.91 -28.51
C GLU A 210 3.54 5.49 -27.06
N TYR A 211 4.81 5.29 -26.70
CA TYR A 211 5.20 4.94 -25.34
C TYR A 211 4.91 6.06 -24.35
N GLN A 212 5.26 7.32 -24.64
CA GLN A 212 4.93 8.48 -23.80
C GLN A 212 3.41 8.61 -23.57
N ALA A 213 2.60 8.41 -24.61
CA ALA A 213 1.15 8.45 -24.49
C ALA A 213 0.60 7.29 -23.64
N ALA A 214 1.22 6.11 -23.73
CA ALA A 214 0.85 4.97 -22.92
C ALA A 214 1.20 5.17 -21.43
N VAL A 215 2.43 5.62 -21.13
CA VAL A 215 2.86 5.95 -19.76
C VAL A 215 1.91 6.99 -19.16
N ARG A 216 1.62 8.07 -19.89
CA ARG A 216 0.62 9.05 -19.46
C ARG A 216 -0.75 8.42 -19.17
N SER A 217 -1.25 7.61 -20.08
CA SER A 217 -2.57 6.96 -19.91
C SER A 217 -2.60 6.03 -18.71
N GLU A 218 -1.50 5.34 -18.42
CA GLU A 218 -1.37 4.47 -17.26
C GLU A 218 -1.36 5.28 -15.95
N MET A 219 -0.60 6.37 -15.91
CA MET A 219 -0.57 7.30 -14.78
C MET A 219 -1.94 7.97 -14.55
N GLU A 220 -2.62 8.41 -15.61
CA GLU A 220 -3.97 9.00 -15.53
C GLU A 220 -5.00 7.97 -15.04
N LYS A 221 -4.88 6.70 -15.46
CA LYS A 221 -5.70 5.61 -14.94
C LYS A 221 -5.43 5.40 -13.45
N ALA A 222 -4.17 5.29 -13.04
CA ALA A 222 -3.79 5.11 -11.64
C ALA A 222 -4.29 6.26 -10.75
N ALA A 223 -4.17 7.51 -11.21
CA ALA A 223 -4.71 8.68 -10.53
C ALA A 223 -6.24 8.62 -10.41
N THR A 224 -6.94 8.21 -11.47
CA THR A 224 -8.41 8.06 -11.46
C THR A 224 -8.85 6.95 -10.50
N ASP A 225 -8.17 5.81 -10.50
CA ASP A 225 -8.46 4.68 -9.62
C ASP A 225 -8.21 5.06 -8.14
N SER A 226 -7.12 5.79 -7.86
CA SER A 226 -6.80 6.35 -6.55
C SER A 226 -7.87 7.36 -6.08
N ALA A 227 -8.30 8.26 -6.96
CA ALA A 227 -9.37 9.22 -6.67
C ALA A 227 -10.70 8.51 -6.34
N LEU A 228 -11.05 7.45 -7.07
CA LEU A 228 -12.24 6.65 -6.81
C LEU A 228 -12.14 5.89 -5.48
N ALA A 229 -10.98 5.28 -5.19
CA ALA A 229 -10.71 4.63 -3.92
C ALA A 229 -10.89 5.58 -2.72
N ASN A 230 -10.31 6.78 -2.80
CA ASN A 230 -10.44 7.81 -1.77
C ASN A 230 -11.89 8.31 -1.63
N LEU A 231 -12.61 8.42 -2.74
CA LEU A 231 -14.04 8.77 -2.73
C LEU A 231 -14.89 7.67 -2.07
N ARG A 232 -14.62 6.39 -2.37
CA ARG A 232 -15.26 5.23 -1.72
C ARG A 232 -14.99 5.22 -0.22
N ASN A 233 -13.77 5.50 0.21
CA ASN A 233 -13.41 5.63 1.62
C ASN A 233 -14.17 6.78 2.29
N SER A 234 -14.20 7.95 1.67
CA SER A 234 -14.93 9.12 2.20
C SER A 234 -16.43 8.86 2.32
N ALA A 235 -17.02 8.19 1.33
CA ALA A 235 -18.42 7.77 1.35
C ALA A 235 -18.69 6.79 2.50
N TRP A 236 -17.84 5.77 2.65
CA TRP A 236 -17.94 4.79 3.73
C TRP A 236 -17.85 5.45 5.11
N SER A 237 -16.80 6.22 5.36
CA SER A 237 -16.57 6.89 6.65
C SER A 237 -17.74 7.81 7.03
N ALA A 238 -18.27 8.59 6.07
CA ALA A 238 -19.42 9.46 6.33
C ALA A 238 -20.67 8.69 6.78
N VAL A 239 -20.95 7.53 6.17
CA VAL A 239 -22.08 6.68 6.56
C VAL A 239 -21.82 5.96 7.87
N GLU A 240 -20.61 5.44 8.05
CA GLU A 240 -20.20 4.72 9.24
C GLU A 240 -20.27 5.59 10.50
N GLU A 241 -19.74 6.80 10.44
CA GLU A 241 -19.76 7.78 11.54
C GLU A 241 -21.19 8.23 11.89
N ALA A 242 -22.04 8.37 10.86
CA ALA A 242 -23.44 8.74 11.05
C ALA A 242 -24.32 7.57 11.53
N SER A 243 -23.80 6.34 11.55
CA SER A 243 -24.53 5.13 11.93
C SER A 243 -24.31 4.77 13.40
N GLU A 244 -25.40 4.44 14.09
CA GLU A 244 -25.42 4.15 15.52
C GLU A 244 -25.82 2.69 15.75
N VAL A 245 -24.89 1.89 16.29
CA VAL A 245 -25.17 0.50 16.70
C VAL A 245 -25.99 0.52 17.99
N LYS A 246 -27.13 -0.16 17.97
CA LYS A 246 -28.01 -0.35 19.13
C LYS A 246 -27.55 -1.55 19.95
N GLU A 247 -27.27 -2.64 19.25
CA GLU A 247 -26.83 -3.92 19.81
C GLU A 247 -26.08 -4.69 18.72
N TYR A 248 -25.07 -5.47 19.11
CA TYR A 248 -24.38 -6.40 18.22
C TYR A 248 -25.06 -7.78 18.26
N PRO A 249 -25.44 -8.37 17.11
CA PRO A 249 -25.87 -9.77 17.08
C PRO A 249 -24.80 -10.68 17.66
N ALA A 250 -25.17 -11.47 18.68
CA ALA A 250 -24.21 -12.28 19.43
C ALA A 250 -23.50 -13.34 18.58
N GLU A 251 -24.21 -13.91 17.60
CA GLU A 251 -23.66 -14.90 16.68
C GLU A 251 -22.62 -14.29 15.74
N ASP A 252 -22.96 -13.18 15.08
CA ASP A 252 -22.03 -12.46 14.18
C ASP A 252 -20.79 -11.97 14.95
N LEU A 253 -20.97 -11.45 16.17
CA LEU A 253 -19.87 -10.98 17.00
C LEU A 253 -18.94 -12.12 17.44
N GLN A 254 -19.51 -13.26 17.84
CA GLN A 254 -18.72 -14.44 18.21
C GLN A 254 -17.96 -14.98 17.01
N LYS A 255 -18.62 -15.06 15.84
CA LYS A 255 -18.01 -15.53 14.60
C LYS A 255 -16.84 -14.64 14.17
N ALA A 256 -17.01 -13.32 14.23
CA ALA A 256 -15.96 -12.37 13.88
C ALA A 256 -14.73 -12.49 14.81
N LYS A 257 -14.93 -12.78 16.11
CA LYS A 257 -13.82 -13.04 17.05
C LYS A 257 -13.08 -14.34 16.73
N GLU A 258 -13.82 -15.40 16.39
CA GLU A 258 -13.25 -16.69 16.01
C GLU A 258 -12.43 -16.59 14.73
N ASP A 259 -12.94 -15.85 13.73
CA ASP A 259 -12.24 -15.62 12.48
C ASP A 259 -10.96 -14.81 12.70
N TYR A 260 -11.01 -13.76 13.53
CA TYR A 260 -9.83 -12.97 13.91
C TYR A 260 -8.76 -13.83 14.59
N ASN A 261 -9.15 -14.61 15.61
CA ASN A 261 -8.20 -15.45 16.32
C ASN A 261 -7.60 -16.53 15.40
N SER A 262 -8.40 -17.12 14.51
CA SER A 262 -7.94 -18.10 13.52
C SER A 262 -6.94 -17.51 12.53
N LEU A 263 -7.13 -16.25 12.13
CA LEU A 263 -6.20 -15.52 11.28
C LEU A 263 -4.85 -15.32 11.96
N ILE A 264 -4.86 -14.84 13.21
CA ILE A 264 -3.64 -14.60 13.99
C ILE A 264 -2.90 -15.93 14.26
N GLU A 265 -3.62 -17.00 14.59
CA GLU A 265 -3.03 -18.33 14.71
C GLU A 265 -2.38 -18.83 13.41
N SER A 266 -2.99 -18.53 12.27
CA SER A 266 -2.45 -18.92 10.97
C SER A 266 -1.14 -18.18 10.67
N TYR A 267 -1.05 -16.89 11.02
CA TYR A 267 0.20 -16.14 10.89
C TYR A 267 1.31 -16.62 11.83
N ALA A 268 0.97 -16.95 13.07
CA ALA A 268 1.92 -17.54 14.01
C ALA A 268 2.49 -18.88 13.47
N LYS A 269 1.60 -19.76 12.98
CA LYS A 269 1.97 -21.04 12.35
C LYS A 269 2.84 -20.85 11.11
N GLN A 270 2.48 -19.92 10.22
CA GLN A 270 3.26 -19.61 9.02
C GLN A 270 4.66 -19.09 9.36
N SER A 271 4.78 -18.37 10.48
CA SER A 271 6.06 -17.89 11.01
C SER A 271 6.84 -18.96 11.78
N ASN A 272 6.31 -20.18 11.90
CA ASN A 272 6.84 -21.26 12.75
C ASN A 272 7.08 -20.82 14.20
N MET A 273 6.21 -19.96 14.74
CA MET A 273 6.27 -19.47 16.11
C MET A 273 5.07 -20.00 16.89
N GLU A 274 5.29 -20.32 18.16
CA GLU A 274 4.17 -20.47 19.09
C GLU A 274 3.52 -19.10 19.33
N MET A 275 2.23 -19.08 19.70
CA MET A 275 1.47 -17.84 19.83
C MET A 275 2.15 -16.83 20.77
N GLU A 276 2.66 -17.29 21.92
CA GLU A 276 3.33 -16.43 22.90
C GLU A 276 4.58 -15.76 22.30
N GLU A 277 5.42 -16.53 21.60
CA GLU A 277 6.62 -16.00 20.93
C GLU A 277 6.24 -15.05 19.78
N PHE A 278 5.16 -15.35 19.07
CA PHE A 278 4.64 -14.49 18.02
C PHE A 278 4.24 -13.13 18.60
N LEU A 279 3.43 -13.10 19.67
CA LEU A 279 3.00 -11.85 20.31
C LEU A 279 4.19 -11.06 20.87
N GLU A 280 5.15 -11.73 21.53
CA GLU A 280 6.39 -11.08 21.99
C GLU A 280 7.18 -10.45 20.83
N SER A 281 7.27 -11.14 19.69
CA SER A 281 7.95 -10.63 18.50
C SER A 281 7.28 -9.37 17.93
N GLN A 282 5.96 -9.29 18.04
CA GLN A 282 5.16 -8.12 17.64
C GLN A 282 5.14 -7.03 18.72
N GLY A 283 5.68 -7.30 19.90
CA GLY A 283 5.66 -6.36 21.04
C GLY A 283 4.27 -6.14 21.62
N THR A 284 3.39 -7.14 21.55
CA THR A 284 2.02 -7.11 22.09
C THR A 284 1.83 -8.19 23.17
N THR A 285 0.72 -8.12 23.91
CA THR A 285 0.33 -9.13 24.91
C THR A 285 -0.94 -9.85 24.50
N GLN A 286 -1.25 -10.97 25.16
CA GLN A 286 -2.54 -11.66 24.97
C GLN A 286 -3.72 -10.75 25.32
N GLU A 287 -3.62 -9.95 26.37
CA GLU A 287 -4.67 -9.00 26.76
C GLU A 287 -4.91 -7.94 25.67
N GLN A 288 -3.85 -7.40 25.08
CA GLN A 288 -3.95 -6.46 23.97
C GLN A 288 -4.51 -7.14 22.71
N LEU A 289 -4.16 -8.41 22.45
CA LEU A 289 -4.74 -9.17 21.37
C LEU A 289 -6.25 -9.36 21.56
N ASP A 290 -6.69 -9.69 22.77
CA ASP A 290 -8.10 -9.87 23.11
C ASP A 290 -8.89 -8.55 22.94
N GLU A 291 -8.31 -7.41 23.34
CA GLU A 291 -8.88 -6.08 23.10
C GLU A 291 -8.99 -5.75 21.60
N GLN A 292 -7.94 -6.04 20.82
CA GLN A 292 -7.96 -5.86 19.36
C GLN A 292 -9.00 -6.75 18.69
N CYS A 293 -9.13 -8.00 19.15
CA CYS A 293 -10.14 -8.96 18.69
C CYS A 293 -11.56 -8.43 18.93
N GLU A 294 -11.82 -7.87 20.12
CA GLU A 294 -13.10 -7.25 20.43
C GLU A 294 -13.40 -6.05 19.51
N GLN A 295 -12.42 -5.14 19.33
CA GLN A 295 -12.57 -3.97 18.48
C GLN A 295 -12.80 -4.36 17.01
N TYR A 296 -12.01 -5.31 16.50
CA TYR A 296 -12.16 -5.86 15.15
C TYR A 296 -13.55 -6.46 14.96
N ALA A 297 -14.00 -7.30 15.89
CA ALA A 297 -15.29 -7.96 15.78
C ALA A 297 -16.45 -6.96 15.79
N GLN A 298 -16.40 -5.95 16.67
CA GLN A 298 -17.40 -4.89 16.70
C GLN A 298 -17.41 -4.08 15.39
N TYR A 299 -16.24 -3.69 14.89
CA TYR A 299 -16.12 -2.98 13.61
C TYR A 299 -16.68 -3.82 12.45
N LYS A 300 -16.26 -5.08 12.32
CA LYS A 300 -16.69 -5.98 11.26
C LYS A 300 -18.20 -6.19 11.27
N VAL A 301 -18.79 -6.44 12.44
CA VAL A 301 -20.24 -6.63 12.56
C VAL A 301 -20.99 -5.33 12.27
N LYS A 302 -20.49 -4.18 12.73
CA LYS A 302 -21.07 -2.86 12.38
C LYS A 302 -21.07 -2.65 10.86
N GLN A 303 -19.95 -2.92 10.19
CA GLN A 303 -19.84 -2.85 8.74
C GLN A 303 -20.88 -3.74 8.06
N ASN A 304 -20.94 -5.03 8.41
CA ASN A 304 -21.87 -5.97 7.78
C ASN A 304 -23.34 -5.56 8.02
N LEU A 305 -23.67 -5.01 9.20
CA LEU A 305 -24.99 -4.47 9.49
C LEU A 305 -25.33 -3.26 8.60
N ILE A 306 -24.40 -2.31 8.43
CA ILE A 306 -24.60 -1.15 7.53
C ILE A 306 -24.82 -1.64 6.10
N VAL A 307 -23.93 -2.49 5.60
CA VAL A 307 -23.96 -2.99 4.22
C VAL A 307 -25.24 -3.77 3.97
N GLN A 308 -25.57 -4.76 4.83
CA GLN A 308 -26.79 -5.54 4.67
C GLN A 308 -28.04 -4.67 4.76
N GLY A 309 -28.10 -3.72 5.69
CA GLY A 309 -29.26 -2.86 5.82
C GLY A 309 -29.49 -1.94 4.62
N ILE A 310 -28.42 -1.45 3.97
CA ILE A 310 -28.54 -0.70 2.71
C ILE A 310 -28.96 -1.63 1.56
N ILE A 311 -28.37 -2.83 1.47
CA ILE A 311 -28.76 -3.86 0.48
C ILE A 311 -30.26 -4.16 0.59
N ASP A 312 -30.75 -4.45 1.80
CA ASP A 312 -32.15 -4.79 2.08
C ASP A 312 -33.09 -3.63 1.73
N LYS A 313 -32.72 -2.41 2.11
CA LYS A 313 -33.57 -1.22 1.97
C LYS A 313 -33.68 -0.73 0.53
N GLU A 314 -32.63 -0.89 -0.25
CA GLU A 314 -32.55 -0.41 -1.63
C GLU A 314 -32.76 -1.53 -2.67
N GLY A 315 -32.87 -2.79 -2.21
CA GLY A 315 -33.05 -3.95 -3.09
C GLY A 315 -31.84 -4.24 -3.96
N LEU A 316 -30.64 -4.06 -3.41
CA LEU A 316 -29.37 -4.40 -4.09
C LEU A 316 -29.10 -5.91 -4.00
N SER A 317 -28.16 -6.42 -4.79
CA SER A 317 -27.71 -7.82 -4.70
C SER A 317 -26.19 -7.94 -4.83
N LEU A 318 -25.63 -9.02 -4.27
CA LEU A 318 -24.23 -9.42 -4.45
C LEU A 318 -23.98 -10.19 -5.77
N THR A 319 -25.01 -10.31 -6.60
CA THR A 319 -24.99 -11.02 -7.89
C THR A 319 -25.62 -10.21 -9.02
N ASP A 320 -25.94 -8.92 -8.78
CA ASP A 320 -26.40 -8.02 -9.84
C ASP A 320 -25.24 -7.55 -10.74
N GLU A 321 -25.57 -6.90 -11.86
CA GLU A 321 -24.57 -6.41 -12.83
C GLU A 321 -23.52 -5.49 -12.19
N ALA A 322 -23.91 -4.69 -11.20
CA ALA A 322 -23.00 -3.82 -10.48
C ALA A 322 -22.07 -4.62 -9.53
N ALA A 323 -22.56 -5.68 -8.90
CA ALA A 323 -21.72 -6.59 -8.11
C ALA A 323 -20.74 -7.39 -9.00
N GLU A 324 -21.15 -7.79 -10.21
CA GLU A 324 -20.24 -8.45 -11.17
C GLU A 324 -19.13 -7.50 -11.66
N LYS A 325 -19.43 -6.20 -11.79
CA LYS A 325 -18.41 -5.18 -12.05
C LYS A 325 -17.40 -5.10 -10.90
N VAL A 326 -17.87 -5.06 -9.65
CA VAL A 326 -17.01 -5.07 -8.46
C VAL A 326 -16.11 -6.31 -8.42
N LYS A 327 -16.66 -7.50 -8.70
CA LYS A 327 -15.86 -8.73 -8.78
C LYS A 327 -14.78 -8.62 -9.84
N THR A 328 -15.10 -8.06 -11.02
CA THR A 328 -14.13 -7.84 -12.10
C THR A 328 -13.00 -6.90 -11.64
N GLU A 329 -13.33 -5.80 -10.95
CA GLU A 329 -12.33 -4.89 -10.36
C GLU A 329 -11.43 -5.62 -9.35
N MET A 330 -12.00 -6.52 -8.53
CA MET A 330 -11.22 -7.35 -7.60
C MET A 330 -10.30 -8.34 -8.34
N LEU A 331 -10.76 -8.99 -9.40
CA LEU A 331 -9.94 -9.90 -10.20
C LEU A 331 -8.73 -9.20 -10.80
N GLU A 332 -8.92 -8.01 -11.37
CA GLU A 332 -7.84 -7.17 -11.90
C GLU A 332 -6.84 -6.77 -10.80
N GLN A 333 -7.33 -6.38 -9.63
CA GLN A 333 -6.49 -5.98 -8.50
C GLN A 333 -5.62 -7.13 -7.96
N TYR A 334 -6.18 -8.34 -7.87
CA TYR A 334 -5.47 -9.51 -7.37
C TYR A 334 -4.68 -10.25 -8.46
N GLY A 335 -4.83 -9.87 -9.73
CA GLY A 335 -4.16 -10.51 -10.86
C GLY A 335 -4.59 -11.96 -11.06
N VAL A 336 -5.87 -12.27 -10.82
CA VAL A 336 -6.44 -13.61 -10.98
C VAL A 336 -7.62 -13.59 -11.94
N ASP A 337 -7.84 -14.68 -12.67
CA ASP A 337 -8.87 -14.75 -13.71
C ASP A 337 -10.25 -15.25 -13.21
N ASP A 338 -10.31 -15.88 -12.04
CA ASP A 338 -11.54 -16.48 -11.49
C ASP A 338 -11.74 -16.08 -10.01
N ILE A 339 -12.98 -15.70 -9.68
CA ILE A 339 -13.37 -15.33 -8.32
C ILE A 339 -13.27 -16.53 -7.37
N ASN A 340 -13.39 -17.76 -7.88
CA ASN A 340 -13.20 -18.96 -7.08
C ASN A 340 -11.79 -19.04 -6.50
N THR A 341 -10.77 -18.51 -7.18
CA THR A 341 -9.41 -18.42 -6.63
C THR A 341 -9.38 -17.55 -5.37
N LEU A 342 -10.11 -16.42 -5.37
CA LEU A 342 -10.23 -15.57 -4.19
C LEU A 342 -11.07 -16.25 -3.09
N VAL A 343 -12.12 -16.99 -3.45
CA VAL A 343 -12.94 -17.74 -2.50
C VAL A 343 -12.15 -18.86 -1.84
N GLU A 344 -11.32 -19.59 -2.58
CA GLU A 344 -10.44 -20.63 -2.03
C GLU A 344 -9.37 -20.03 -1.10
N GLN A 345 -8.85 -18.85 -1.44
CA GLN A 345 -7.81 -18.18 -0.67
C GLN A 345 -8.33 -17.50 0.60
N PHE A 346 -9.47 -16.79 0.51
CA PHE A 346 -9.97 -15.90 1.55
C PHE A 346 -11.29 -16.36 2.19
N GLY A 347 -11.96 -17.35 1.60
CA GLY A 347 -13.29 -17.81 1.99
C GLY A 347 -14.42 -17.01 1.34
N GLU A 348 -15.52 -17.69 1.06
CA GLU A 348 -16.70 -17.11 0.39
C GLU A 348 -17.29 -15.93 1.16
N THR A 349 -17.38 -16.03 2.49
CA THR A 349 -17.87 -14.94 3.35
C THR A 349 -17.04 -13.67 3.17
N SER A 350 -15.71 -13.77 3.26
CA SER A 350 -14.82 -12.61 3.14
C SER A 350 -14.89 -11.94 1.77
N VAL A 351 -15.02 -12.75 0.71
CA VAL A 351 -15.21 -12.24 -0.66
C VAL A 351 -16.55 -11.52 -0.79
N ASN A 352 -17.63 -12.12 -0.30
CA ASN A 352 -18.97 -11.51 -0.32
C ASN A 352 -19.05 -10.23 0.51
N GLU A 353 -18.40 -10.19 1.67
CA GLU A 353 -18.25 -8.98 2.50
C GLU A 353 -17.55 -7.87 1.70
N SER A 354 -16.43 -8.20 1.05
CA SER A 354 -15.67 -7.24 0.23
C SER A 354 -16.51 -6.70 -0.93
N VAL A 355 -17.18 -7.58 -1.67
CA VAL A 355 -18.07 -7.20 -2.78
C VAL A 355 -19.20 -6.30 -2.27
N GLY A 356 -19.84 -6.68 -1.16
CA GLY A 356 -20.95 -5.94 -0.59
C GLY A 356 -20.57 -4.53 -0.18
N VAL A 357 -19.41 -4.36 0.44
CA VAL A 357 -18.91 -3.04 0.85
C VAL A 357 -18.68 -2.14 -0.36
N VAL A 358 -17.91 -2.61 -1.37
CA VAL A 358 -17.65 -1.80 -2.58
C VAL A 358 -18.96 -1.46 -3.29
N ARG A 359 -19.86 -2.45 -3.42
CA ARG A 359 -21.16 -2.30 -4.06
C ARG A 359 -22.05 -1.25 -3.38
N VAL A 360 -22.02 -1.20 -2.05
CA VAL A 360 -22.74 -0.20 -1.25
C VAL A 360 -22.07 1.17 -1.36
N CYS A 361 -20.74 1.26 -1.33
CA CYS A 361 -20.03 2.51 -1.56
C CYS A 361 -20.33 3.09 -2.95
N ASP A 362 -20.34 2.28 -3.99
CA ASP A 362 -20.69 2.70 -5.35
C ASP A 362 -22.12 3.23 -5.40
N TYR A 363 -23.06 2.53 -4.76
CA TYR A 363 -24.43 3.03 -4.65
C TYR A 363 -24.52 4.37 -3.90
N ILE A 364 -23.76 4.56 -2.83
CA ILE A 364 -23.71 5.81 -2.07
C ILE A 364 -23.18 6.94 -2.97
N ILE A 365 -22.09 6.70 -3.70
CA ILE A 365 -21.47 7.65 -4.62
C ILE A 365 -22.43 8.03 -5.75
N GLU A 366 -23.12 7.06 -6.35
CA GLU A 366 -24.14 7.29 -7.39
C GLU A 366 -25.28 8.20 -6.91
N ASN A 367 -25.53 8.23 -5.60
CA ASN A 367 -26.57 9.04 -4.97
C ASN A 367 -26.01 10.24 -4.19
N ALA A 368 -24.72 10.59 -4.36
CA ALA A 368 -24.05 11.70 -3.69
C ALA A 368 -23.93 12.95 -4.59
N ASP A 369 -23.79 14.11 -3.95
CA ASP A 369 -23.41 15.38 -4.58
C ASP A 369 -21.87 15.47 -4.61
N ILE A 370 -21.27 15.07 -5.72
CA ILE A 370 -19.80 15.02 -5.89
C ILE A 370 -19.27 16.35 -6.42
N THR A 371 -18.21 16.87 -5.80
CA THR A 371 -17.44 18.02 -6.28
C THR A 371 -16.03 17.57 -6.67
N ASP A 372 -15.66 17.74 -7.94
CA ASP A 372 -14.30 17.46 -8.42
C ASP A 372 -13.35 18.60 -8.02
N LYS A 373 -12.24 18.25 -7.39
CA LYS A 373 -11.16 19.17 -7.00
C LYS A 373 -9.86 18.66 -7.63
N ILE A 374 -9.10 19.56 -8.25
CA ILE A 374 -7.78 19.22 -8.80
C ILE A 374 -6.75 19.54 -7.72
N ASP A 375 -5.99 18.53 -7.33
CA ASP A 375 -4.76 18.73 -6.56
C ASP A 375 -3.67 19.13 -7.55
N ASP A 376 -3.14 20.34 -7.42
CA ASP A 376 -2.09 20.87 -8.31
C ASP A 376 -0.69 20.44 -7.88
N GLY A 377 -0.57 19.54 -6.89
CA GLY A 377 0.70 18.98 -6.44
C GLY A 377 1.63 20.01 -5.80
N ALA A 378 1.16 21.25 -5.56
CA ALA A 378 1.92 22.30 -4.91
C ALA A 378 1.79 22.27 -3.37
N GLY A 379 0.96 21.39 -2.83
CA GLY A 379 0.80 21.15 -1.39
C GLY A 379 1.64 19.97 -0.95
N GLY A 380 2.79 20.25 -0.33
CA GLY A 380 3.63 19.23 0.28
C GLY A 380 2.89 18.37 1.31
N VAL A 381 3.45 17.18 1.52
CA VAL A 381 3.37 16.32 2.72
C VAL A 381 2.22 16.67 3.66
N LEU A 382 1.24 15.77 3.76
CA LEU A 382 0.25 15.73 4.83
C LEU A 382 0.99 15.74 6.19
N ASP A 383 1.24 16.94 6.73
CA ASP A 383 1.63 17.12 8.11
C ASP A 383 0.43 16.70 8.95
N GLY A 384 0.62 15.65 9.74
CA GLY A 384 -0.37 15.15 10.67
C GLY A 384 -0.81 16.27 11.59
N ASP A 385 -2.12 16.49 11.61
CA ASP A 385 -2.83 17.41 12.48
C ASP A 385 -2.37 17.22 13.95
N ALA A 386 -1.51 18.12 14.42
CA ALA A 386 -1.17 18.27 15.83
C ALA A 386 -1.97 19.48 16.35
N PRO A 387 -2.79 19.32 17.42
CA PRO A 387 -3.63 20.39 17.90
C PRO A 387 -2.78 21.55 18.46
N GLU A 388 -3.06 22.77 17.99
CA GLU A 388 -2.56 24.01 18.59
C GLU A 388 -3.00 24.11 20.06
N ASP A 389 -2.05 23.90 20.98
CA ASP A 389 -2.21 24.28 22.38
C ASP A 389 -2.15 25.81 22.47
N THR A 390 -3.31 26.43 22.68
CA THR A 390 -3.43 27.83 23.09
C THR A 390 -2.89 27.99 24.52
N GLU A 391 -1.66 28.46 24.67
CA GLU A 391 -1.15 28.94 25.96
C GLU A 391 -1.78 30.30 26.33
N GLU A 392 -2.63 30.30 27.36
CA GLU A 392 -3.10 31.50 28.05
C GLU A 392 -1.92 32.22 28.74
N GLU A 393 -1.58 33.43 28.29
CA GLU A 393 -0.75 34.38 29.06
C GLU A 393 -1.46 34.74 30.38
N THR A 394 -0.96 34.20 31.49
CA THR A 394 -1.28 34.70 32.83
C THR A 394 -0.23 35.72 33.26
N THR A 395 -0.61 37.00 33.17
CA THR A 395 0.16 38.11 33.76
C THR A 395 0.00 38.09 35.29
N GLU A 396 1.01 37.63 36.03
CA GLU A 396 1.16 37.98 37.45
C GLU A 396 2.22 39.06 37.62
N GLY A 397 1.74 40.29 37.85
CA GLY A 397 2.55 41.35 38.44
C GLY A 397 2.62 41.17 39.96
N THR A 398 3.82 41.26 40.52
CA THR A 398 4.00 41.61 41.93
C THR A 398 5.13 42.63 42.09
N THR A 399 4.76 43.71 42.76
CA THR A 399 5.49 44.91 43.15
C THR A 399 6.49 44.66 44.28
N GLU A 400 7.62 45.37 44.20
CA GLU A 400 8.41 46.02 45.27
C GLU A 400 8.50 45.38 46.66
N GLU A 401 9.71 44.99 47.07
CA GLU A 401 10.60 45.81 47.94
C GLU A 401 12.07 45.37 47.82
#